data_AF-A0A0C9UF40-F1
#
_entry.id   AF-A0A0C9UF40-F1
#
_cell.length_a   1.000
_cell.length_b   1.000
_cell.length_c   1.000
_cell.angle_alpha   90.00
_cell.angle_beta   90.00
_cell.angle_gamma   90.00
#
_symmetry.space_group_name_H-M   'P 1'
#
loop_
_entity.id
_entity.type
_entity.pdbx_description
1 polymer ?
#
loop_
_entity_poly.entity_id
_entity_poly.type
_entity_poly.pdbx_seq_one_letter_code
_entity_poly.pdbx_strand_id
1 'polypeptide(L)'
;MPRKRGPVLGPFEVEEIQCDIKHIITPTWVTDLPHNFGTPKASTLKADVWRSALQLYLPLTLIRLWGNLPQTDHHKRVLDNTMMLLQALYYASATTMTEAKQ
;
A
#
# COMPACT_ATOMS: atom_id res chain seq x y z
N MET A 1 -3.57 -5.24 -32.52
CA MET A 1 -4.16 -4.37 -31.49
C MET A 1 -3.73 -4.88 -30.12
N PRO A 2 -2.93 -4.15 -29.32
CA PRO A 2 -2.63 -4.58 -27.96
C PRO A 2 -3.92 -4.54 -27.13
N ARG A 3 -4.29 -5.65 -26.49
CA ARG A 3 -5.42 -5.67 -25.54
C ARG A 3 -5.10 -4.70 -24.41
N LYS A 4 -5.97 -3.73 -24.14
CA LYS A 4 -5.90 -2.92 -22.92
C LYS A 4 -5.93 -3.90 -21.74
N ARG A 5 -4.84 -3.94 -20.96
CA ARG A 5 -4.83 -4.70 -19.71
C ARG A 5 -5.75 -3.99 -18.73
N GLY A 6 -6.52 -4.76 -17.98
CA GLY A 6 -7.35 -4.22 -16.90
C GLY A 6 -6.49 -3.49 -15.86
N PRO A 7 -7.12 -2.69 -14.98
CA PRO A 7 -6.41 -2.10 -13.85
C PRO A 7 -5.78 -3.21 -13.00
N VAL A 8 -4.53 -2.99 -12.57
CA VAL A 8 -3.78 -3.95 -11.73
C VAL A 8 -4.39 -4.07 -10.34
N LEU A 9 -4.94 -2.97 -9.82
CA LEU A 9 -5.78 -2.94 -8.63
C LEU A 9 -7.22 -2.76 -9.09
N GLY A 10 -7.87 -3.87 -9.38
CA GLY A 10 -9.28 -3.90 -9.72
C GLY A 10 -10.17 -3.84 -8.48
N PRO A 11 -11.50 -3.97 -8.66
CA PRO A 11 -12.45 -3.99 -7.55
C PRO A 11 -12.14 -5.08 -6.52
N PHE A 12 -11.73 -6.27 -6.98
CA PHE A 12 -11.38 -7.39 -6.11
C PHE A 12 -10.20 -7.05 -5.20
N GLU A 13 -9.11 -6.53 -5.74
CA GLU A 13 -7.93 -6.16 -4.94
C GLU A 13 -8.28 -5.06 -3.93
N VAL A 14 -9.12 -4.09 -4.31
CA VAL A 14 -9.56 -3.02 -3.40
C VAL A 14 -10.42 -3.59 -2.27
N GLU A 15 -11.31 -4.54 -2.55
CA GLU A 15 -12.11 -5.22 -1.52
C GLU A 15 -11.24 -6.03 -0.55
N GLU A 16 -10.22 -6.72 -1.05
CA GLU A 16 -9.26 -7.45 -0.20
C GLU A 16 -8.45 -6.48 0.67
N ILE A 17 -8.04 -5.31 0.14
CA ILE A 17 -7.39 -4.25 0.93
C ILE A 17 -8.33 -3.76 2.04
N GLN A 18 -9.59 -3.47 1.71
CA GLN A 18 -10.59 -3.04 2.71
C GLN A 18 -10.85 -4.12 3.77
N CYS A 19 -10.84 -5.39 3.37
CA CYS A 19 -10.94 -6.52 4.28
C CYS A 19 -9.75 -6.54 5.24
N ASP A 20 -8.54 -6.45 4.71
CA ASP A 20 -7.32 -6.47 5.54
C ASP A 20 -7.26 -5.26 6.48
N ILE A 21 -7.64 -4.06 6.05
CA ILE A 21 -7.73 -2.85 6.90
C ILE A 21 -8.60 -3.10 8.14
N LYS A 22 -9.67 -3.89 8.03
CA LYS A 22 -10.55 -4.21 9.16
C LYS A 22 -9.97 -5.23 10.13
N HIS A 23 -9.04 -6.06 9.69
CA HIS A 23 -8.52 -7.19 10.47
C HIS A 23 -7.08 -6.98 10.97
N ILE A 24 -6.33 -6.04 10.38
CA ILE A 24 -4.97 -5.72 10.79
C ILE A 24 -4.99 -5.01 12.15
N ILE A 25 -4.27 -5.59 13.11
CA ILE A 25 -3.98 -4.93 14.38
C ILE A 25 -2.99 -3.81 14.09
N THR A 26 -3.49 -2.58 14.15
CA THR A 26 -2.72 -1.39 13.78
C THR A 26 -1.88 -0.92 14.97
N PRO A 27 -0.55 -0.78 14.83
CA PRO A 27 0.30 -0.22 15.88
C PRO A 27 -0.10 1.21 16.22
N THR A 28 0.08 1.64 17.47
CA THR A 28 -0.38 2.96 17.96
C THR A 28 0.26 4.16 17.27
N TRP A 29 1.38 3.98 16.59
CA TRP A 29 2.10 5.04 15.85
C TRP A 29 1.62 5.18 14.40
N VAL A 30 0.71 4.32 13.95
CA VAL A 30 0.16 4.33 12.58
C VAL A 30 -1.16 5.07 12.59
N THR A 31 -1.33 6.04 11.70
CA THR A 31 -2.64 6.67 11.49
C THR A 31 -3.62 5.65 10.93
N ASP A 32 -4.78 5.52 11.59
CA ASP A 32 -5.86 4.65 11.15
C ASP A 32 -6.34 5.00 9.73
N LEU A 33 -6.52 3.96 8.92
CA LEU A 33 -7.01 4.06 7.56
C LEU A 33 -8.53 3.81 7.53
N PRO A 34 -9.33 4.64 6.84
CA PRO A 34 -10.77 4.43 6.80
C PRO A 34 -11.11 3.14 6.06
N HIS A 35 -12.06 2.38 6.61
CA HIS A 35 -12.46 1.06 6.09
C HIS A 35 -13.05 1.08 4.67
N ASN A 36 -13.44 2.25 4.16
CA ASN A 36 -13.96 2.46 2.81
C ASN A 36 -12.89 2.96 1.83
N PHE A 37 -11.61 2.70 2.11
CA PHE A 37 -10.48 3.02 1.25
C PHE A 37 -10.73 2.64 -0.22
N GLY A 38 -10.44 3.54 -1.16
CA GLY A 38 -10.63 3.30 -2.59
C GLY A 38 -12.07 3.44 -3.11
N THR A 39 -13.04 3.73 -2.23
CA THR A 39 -14.41 4.05 -2.68
C THR A 39 -14.54 5.52 -3.07
N PRO A 40 -15.39 5.87 -4.07
CA PRO A 40 -15.67 7.27 -4.42
C PRO A 40 -16.27 8.11 -3.29
N LYS A 41 -16.82 7.44 -2.26
CA LYS A 41 -17.42 8.08 -1.07
C LYS A 41 -16.41 8.29 0.06
N ALA A 42 -15.18 7.80 -0.06
CA ALA A 42 -14.14 8.07 0.92
C ALA A 42 -13.73 9.54 0.83
N SER A 43 -13.77 10.24 1.96
CA SER A 43 -13.22 11.59 2.07
C SER A 43 -11.74 11.60 1.69
N THR A 44 -11.26 12.69 1.10
CA THR A 44 -9.85 12.91 0.74
C THR A 44 -8.92 12.47 1.88
N LEU A 45 -8.07 11.47 1.62
CA LEU A 45 -7.10 11.01 2.60
C LEU A 45 -6.04 12.10 2.80
N LYS A 46 -5.70 12.38 4.06
CA LYS A 46 -4.59 13.26 4.40
C LYS A 46 -3.25 12.59 4.04
N ALA A 47 -2.19 13.39 3.90
CA ALA A 47 -0.89 12.89 3.45
C ALA A 47 -0.26 11.84 4.38
N ASP A 48 -0.49 11.92 5.68
CA ASP A 48 -0.12 10.91 6.67
C ASP A 48 -0.92 9.62 6.50
N VAL A 49 -2.23 9.72 6.27
CA VAL A 49 -3.11 8.56 6.01
C VAL A 49 -2.70 7.84 4.71
N TRP A 50 -2.37 8.59 3.66
CA TRP A 50 -1.82 8.02 2.42
C TRP A 50 -0.50 7.29 2.65
N ARG A 51 0.38 7.82 3.52
CA ARG A 51 1.65 7.16 3.86
C ARG A 51 1.40 5.83 4.56
N SER A 52 0.52 5.78 5.57
CA SER A 52 0.15 4.52 6.23
C SER A 52 -0.42 3.49 5.23
N ALA A 53 -1.29 3.93 4.32
CA ALA A 53 -1.87 3.07 3.28
C ALA A 53 -0.79 2.42 2.41
N LEU A 54 0.17 3.20 1.92
CA LEU A 54 1.24 2.73 1.05
C LEU A 54 2.33 1.95 1.80
N GLN A 55 2.57 2.26 3.07
CA GLN A 55 3.65 1.64 3.84
C GLN A 55 3.28 0.30 4.46
N LEU A 56 2.01 0.11 4.84
CA LEU A 56 1.59 -1.04 5.62
C LEU A 56 0.51 -1.83 4.91
N TYR A 57 -0.65 -1.23 4.69
CA TYR A 57 -1.83 -1.95 4.23
C TYR A 57 -1.67 -2.49 2.81
N LEU A 58 -1.23 -1.64 1.88
CA LEU A 58 -1.03 -2.04 0.49
C LEU A 58 -0.01 -3.19 0.34
N PRO A 59 1.26 -3.06 0.79
CA PRO A 59 2.22 -4.14 0.64
C PRO A 59 1.79 -5.42 1.37
N LEU A 60 1.17 -5.31 2.55
CA LEU A 60 0.72 -6.48 3.30
C LEU A 60 -0.36 -7.27 2.54
N THR A 61 -1.39 -6.59 2.02
CA THR A 61 -2.42 -7.23 1.20
C THR A 61 -1.83 -7.82 -0.07
N LEU A 62 -0.96 -7.10 -0.78
CA LEU A 62 -0.35 -7.60 -2.02
C LEU A 62 0.56 -8.81 -1.76
N ILE A 63 1.27 -8.86 -0.64
CA ILE A 63 2.04 -10.04 -0.22
C ILE A 63 1.09 -11.22 0.02
N ARG A 64 -0.03 -11.01 0.72
CA ARG A 64 -1.02 -12.07 0.98
C ARG A 64 -1.61 -12.62 -0.32
N LEU A 65 -1.95 -11.75 -1.27
CA LEU A 65 -2.57 -12.15 -2.54
C LEU A 65 -1.56 -12.75 -3.53
N TRP A 66 -0.39 -12.16 -3.66
CA TRP A 66 0.54 -12.41 -4.78
C TRP A 66 1.90 -12.96 -4.36
N GLY A 67 2.15 -13.11 -3.06
CA GLY A 67 3.45 -13.53 -2.52
C GLY A 67 3.93 -14.87 -3.06
N ASN A 68 3.00 -15.82 -3.23
CA ASN A 68 3.26 -17.19 -3.68
C ASN A 68 3.16 -17.38 -5.20
N LEU A 69 2.90 -16.32 -5.98
CA LEU A 69 2.85 -16.41 -7.44
C LEU A 69 4.26 -16.59 -8.03
N PRO A 70 4.37 -17.27 -9.19
CA PRO A 70 5.66 -17.42 -9.86
C PRO A 70 6.20 -16.06 -10.34
N GLN A 71 7.53 -15.95 -10.43
CA GLN A 71 8.23 -14.71 -10.85
C GLN A 71 7.88 -14.25 -12.29
N THR A 72 7.35 -15.15 -13.10
CA THR A 72 6.86 -14.84 -14.45
C THR A 72 5.50 -14.14 -14.44
N ASP A 73 4.75 -14.21 -13.33
CA ASP A 73 3.44 -13.60 -13.19
C ASP A 73 3.54 -12.06 -13.14
N HIS A 74 2.59 -11.39 -13.78
CA HIS A 74 2.54 -9.94 -13.80
C HIS A 74 2.30 -9.34 -12.41
N HIS A 75 1.41 -9.93 -11.62
CA HIS A 75 1.07 -9.48 -10.28
C HIS A 75 2.26 -9.64 -9.33
N LYS A 76 3.06 -10.69 -9.50
CA LYS A 76 4.29 -10.87 -8.73
C LYS A 76 5.28 -9.72 -8.97
N ARG A 77 5.45 -9.30 -10.24
CA ARG A 77 6.29 -8.14 -10.59
C ARG A 77 5.75 -6.83 -10.02
N VAL A 78 4.43 -6.66 -9.97
CA VAL A 78 3.81 -5.49 -9.35
C VAL A 78 4.08 -5.47 -7.85
N LEU A 79 3.97 -6.62 -7.17
CA LEU A 79 4.33 -6.75 -5.78
C LEU A 79 5.80 -6.37 -5.56
N ASP A 80 6.73 -6.90 -6.36
CA ASP A 80 8.15 -6.59 -6.22
C ASP A 80 8.42 -5.08 -6.42
N ASN A 81 7.79 -4.45 -7.41
CA ASN A 81 7.87 -3.00 -7.61
C ASN A 81 7.30 -2.23 -6.41
N THR A 82 6.21 -2.70 -5.82
CA THR A 82 5.61 -2.07 -4.62
C THR A 82 6.56 -2.15 -3.43
N MET A 83 7.25 -3.30 -3.25
CA MET A 83 8.26 -3.47 -2.21
C MET A 83 9.48 -2.56 -2.43
N MET A 84 9.91 -2.35 -3.68
CA MET A 84 10.97 -1.37 -3.99
C MET A 84 10.55 0.06 -3.67
N LEU A 85 9.30 0.44 -3.96
CA LEU A 85 8.77 1.76 -3.60
C LEU A 85 8.70 1.94 -2.08
N LEU A 86 8.31 0.90 -1.34
CA LEU A 86 8.31 0.89 0.12
C LEU A 86 9.72 1.14 0.66
N GLN A 87 10.72 0.43 0.12
CA GLN A 87 12.12 0.62 0.51
C GLN A 87 12.60 2.05 0.21
N ALA A 88 12.34 2.57 -0.99
CA ALA A 88 12.70 3.93 -1.35
C ALA A 88 12.06 4.96 -0.41
N LEU A 89 10.77 4.77 -0.08
CA LEU A 89 10.05 5.63 0.84
C LEU A 89 10.62 5.57 2.26
N TYR A 90 11.00 4.38 2.73
CA TYR A 90 11.68 4.20 4.01
C TYR A 90 12.99 4.98 4.06
N TYR A 91 13.85 4.82 3.05
CA TYR A 91 15.11 5.57 2.96
C TYR A 91 14.89 7.08 2.88
N ALA A 92 13.89 7.54 2.12
CA ALA A 92 13.57 8.96 2.00
C ALA A 92 12.99 9.56 3.29
N SER A 93 12.32 8.75 4.12
CA SER A 93 11.73 9.19 5.39
C SER A 93 12.72 9.16 6.55
N ALA A 94 13.71 8.27 6.48
CA ALA A 94 14.76 8.12 7.48
C ALA A 94 15.71 9.33 7.56
N THR A 95 15.71 10.22 6.56
CA THR A 95 16.56 11.42 6.51
C THR A 95 15.93 12.66 7.15
N THR A 96 14.95 12.50 8.04
CA THR A 96 14.51 13.58 8.94
C THR A 96 15.66 13.91 9.91
N MET A 97 16.60 14.72 9.41
CA MET A 97 17.68 15.35 10.17
C MET A 97 17.06 16.10 11.34
N THR A 98 17.27 15.61 12.56
CA THR A 98 17.21 16.45 13.75
C THR A 98 18.24 17.55 13.59
N GLU A 99 17.81 18.78 13.34
CA GLU A 99 18.67 19.94 13.58
C GLU A 99 19.01 19.95 15.08
N ALA A 100 20.26 19.61 15.39
CA ALA A 100 20.81 19.82 16.72
C ALA A 100 20.87 21.33 16.96
N LYS A 101 19.92 21.82 17.76
CA LYS A 101 19.85 23.22 18.20
C LYS A 101 21.13 23.56 18.97
N GLN A 102 22.02 24.37 18.37
CA GLN A 102 23.15 25.01 19.04
C GLN A 102 22.68 26.21 19.88
#